data_AF-A0A968LEP6-F1
#
_entry.id   AF-A0A968LEP6-F1
#
_cell.length_a   1.000
_cell.length_b   1.000
_cell.length_c   1.000
_cell.angle_alpha   90.00
_cell.angle_beta   90.00
_cell.angle_gamma   90.00
#
_symmetry.space_group_name_H-M   'P 1'
#
loop_
_entity.id
_entity.type
_entity.pdbx_description
1 polymer ?
#
loop_
_entity_poly.entity_id
_entity_poly.type
_entity_poly.pdbx_seq_one_letter_code
_entity_poly.pdbx_strand_id
1 'polypeptide(L)'
;MAKQVDTSPEYPWYQGNSRLVDVSVQGKWLAAHIAQIGIIMVWVGLNTFSENQAFDPSLPMYDQGLVLIPHLAAEGFGIGPGGVVTNTFVYTQVGAIHMVAGLILLAGAYFHGK
;
A
#
# COMPACT_ATOMS: atom_id res chain seq x y z
N MET A 1 2.53 47.83 26.43
CA MET A 1 1.59 47.04 25.60
C MET A 1 2.15 45.63 25.48
N ALA A 2 1.47 44.63 26.05
CA ALA A 2 1.85 43.23 25.85
C ALA A 2 1.57 42.87 24.39
N LYS A 3 2.60 42.46 23.66
CA LYS A 3 2.47 42.00 22.28
C LYS A 3 1.69 40.69 22.33
N GLN A 4 0.46 40.69 21.80
CA GLN A 4 -0.34 39.48 21.69
C GLN A 4 0.44 38.51 20.78
N VAL A 5 0.97 37.43 21.36
CA VAL A 5 1.57 36.35 20.58
C VAL A 5 0.40 35.64 19.93
N ASP A 6 0.33 35.65 18.61
CA ASP A 6 -0.65 34.84 17.88
C ASP A 6 -0.39 33.37 18.21
N THR A 7 -1.31 32.75 18.94
CA THR A 7 -1.25 31.33 19.33
C THR A 7 -1.92 30.43 18.29
N SER A 8 -2.40 30.99 17.18
CA SER A 8 -2.99 30.21 16.09
C SER A 8 -1.92 29.27 15.52
N PRO A 9 -2.23 27.98 15.33
CA PRO A 9 -1.33 27.09 14.62
C PRO A 9 -1.03 27.69 13.24
N GLU A 10 0.25 27.82 12.87
CA GLU A 10 0.68 28.34 11.55
C GLU A 10 -0.05 27.66 10.39
N TYR A 11 -0.43 26.39 10.58
CA TYR A 11 -1.30 25.63 9.69
C TYR A 11 -2.59 25.17 10.40
N PRO A 12 -3.79 25.45 9.86
CA PRO A 12 -5.05 24.92 10.39
C PRO A 12 -5.14 23.39 10.23
N TRP A 13 -6.08 22.75 10.93
CA TRP A 13 -6.12 21.28 11.04
C TRP A 13 -6.25 20.54 9.71
N TYR A 14 -6.96 21.10 8.73
CA TYR A 14 -7.13 20.51 7.39
C TYR A 14 -5.85 20.59 6.52
N GLN A 15 -4.86 21.38 6.94
CA GLN A 15 -3.50 21.41 6.40
C GLN A 15 -2.51 20.79 7.40
N GLY A 16 -2.96 19.87 8.26
CA GLY A 16 -2.15 19.32 9.36
C GLY A 16 -0.81 18.72 8.92
N ASN A 17 -0.76 18.09 7.73
CA ASN A 17 0.47 17.50 7.19
C ASN A 17 1.54 18.56 6.87
N SER A 18 1.16 19.81 6.60
CA SER A 18 2.10 20.92 6.38
C SER A 18 2.95 21.21 7.63
N ARG A 19 2.51 20.80 8.82
CA ARG A 19 3.29 20.92 10.07
C ARG A 19 4.50 19.98 10.12
N LEU A 20 4.54 18.96 9.26
CA LEU A 20 5.65 17.99 9.21
C LEU A 20 6.91 18.53 8.52
N VAL A 21 6.87 19.76 7.99
CA VAL A 21 8.06 20.44 7.45
C VAL A 21 9.00 20.92 8.55
N ASP A 22 8.52 21.02 9.80
CA ASP A 22 9.34 21.42 10.94
C ASP A 22 10.41 20.35 11.23
N VAL A 23 11.67 20.78 11.23
CA VAL A 23 12.85 19.97 11.50
C VAL A 23 12.81 19.32 12.89
N SER A 24 12.09 19.90 13.85
CA SER A 24 11.94 19.34 15.20
C SER A 24 11.15 18.02 15.24
N VAL A 25 10.34 17.75 14.20
CA VAL A 25 9.49 16.56 14.07
C VAL A 25 9.85 15.71 12.84
N GLN A 26 11.09 15.79 12.36
CA GLN A 26 11.55 15.10 11.15
C GLN A 26 11.29 13.58 11.15
N GLY A 27 11.32 12.93 12.33
CA GLY A 27 10.95 11.52 12.47
C GLY A 27 9.50 11.22 12.04
N LYS A 28 8.57 12.14 12.34
CA LYS A 28 7.15 12.02 11.95
C LYS A 28 6.94 12.22 10.46
N TRP A 29 7.76 13.05 9.81
CA TRP A 29 7.74 13.19 8.35
C TRP A 29 8.15 11.88 7.67
N LEU A 30 9.23 11.24 8.16
CA LEU A 30 9.65 9.93 7.67
C LEU A 30 8.58 8.86 7.94
N ALA A 31 8.03 8.84 9.16
CA ALA A 31 6.97 7.92 9.55
C ALA A 31 5.75 8.00 8.63
N ALA A 32 5.32 9.21 8.25
CA ALA A 32 4.19 9.40 7.34
C ALA A 32 4.42 8.75 5.96
N HIS A 33 5.63 8.87 5.41
CA HIS A 33 5.97 8.25 4.13
C HIS A 33 6.05 6.72 4.22
N ILE A 34 6.68 6.20 5.27
CA ILE A 34 6.73 4.75 5.51
C ILE A 34 5.32 4.20 5.70
N ALA A 35 4.44 4.90 6.44
CA ALA A 35 3.05 4.51 6.62
C ALA A 35 2.30 4.44 5.29
N GLN A 36 2.46 5.44 4.42
CA GLN A 36 1.83 5.44 3.10
C GLN A 36 2.27 4.25 2.25
N ILE A 37 3.57 3.94 2.23
CA ILE A 37 4.09 2.76 1.51
C ILE A 37 3.55 1.47 2.13
N GLY A 38 3.51 1.38 3.47
CA GLY A 38 2.93 0.24 4.18
C GLY A 38 1.46 0.01 3.83
N ILE A 39 0.67 1.07 3.74
CA ILE A 39 -0.74 1.01 3.32
C ILE A 39 -0.86 0.51 1.87
N ILE A 40 -0.01 1.00 0.96
CA ILE A 40 0.01 0.52 -0.43
C ILE A 40 0.32 -0.98 -0.49
N MET A 41 1.32 -1.44 0.28
CA MET A 41 1.68 -2.86 0.33
C MET A 41 0.53 -3.72 0.86
N VAL A 42 -0.14 -3.29 1.94
CA VAL A 42 -1.32 -3.99 2.46
C VAL A 42 -2.46 -3.98 1.43
N TRP A 43 -2.69 -2.87 0.74
CA TRP A 43 -3.71 -2.76 -0.30
C TRP A 43 -3.43 -3.76 -1.44
N VAL A 44 -2.19 -3.84 -1.93
CA VAL A 44 -1.82 -4.82 -2.98
C VAL A 44 -2.04 -6.25 -2.48
N GLY A 45 -1.59 -6.56 -1.27
CA GLY A 45 -1.72 -7.90 -0.70
C GLY A 45 -3.19 -8.34 -0.54
N LEU A 46 -4.02 -7.48 0.04
CA LEU A 46 -5.44 -7.75 0.27
C LEU A 46 -6.21 -7.90 -1.04
N ASN A 47 -6.00 -7.01 -2.01
CA ASN A 47 -6.72 -7.07 -3.29
C ASN A 47 -6.23 -8.25 -4.13
N THR A 48 -4.96 -8.64 -4.05
CA THR A 48 -4.46 -9.86 -4.74
C THR A 48 -5.14 -11.11 -4.20
N PHE A 49 -5.36 -11.20 -2.89
CA PHE A 49 -6.13 -12.29 -2.30
C PHE A 49 -7.60 -12.27 -2.73
N SER A 50 -8.23 -11.10 -2.70
CA SER A 50 -9.62 -10.95 -3.10
C SER A 50 -9.83 -11.33 -4.56
N GLU A 51 -8.95 -10.88 -5.46
CA GLU A 51 -8.99 -11.26 -6.86
C GLU A 51 -8.77 -12.76 -7.05
N ASN A 52 -7.78 -13.36 -6.37
CA ASN A 52 -7.49 -14.79 -6.53
C ASN A 52 -8.62 -15.67 -5.98
N GLN A 53 -9.33 -15.20 -4.95
CA GLN A 53 -10.51 -15.89 -4.43
C GLN A 53 -11.68 -15.87 -5.42
N ALA A 54 -11.85 -14.78 -6.17
CA ALA A 54 -12.92 -14.61 -7.14
C ALA A 54 -12.56 -15.11 -8.55
N PHE A 55 -11.29 -15.42 -8.80
CA PHE A 55 -10.78 -15.75 -10.12
C PHE A 55 -11.28 -17.12 -10.62
N ASP A 56 -11.90 -17.13 -11.79
CA ASP A 56 -12.30 -18.33 -12.53
C ASP A 56 -11.38 -18.55 -13.75
N PRO A 57 -10.52 -19.59 -13.74
CA PRO A 57 -9.62 -19.86 -14.85
C PRO A 57 -10.32 -20.39 -16.11
N SER A 58 -11.62 -20.71 -16.05
CA SER A 58 -12.40 -21.14 -17.21
C SER A 58 -12.88 -19.97 -18.10
N LEU A 59 -12.81 -18.75 -17.57
CA LEU A 59 -13.20 -17.52 -18.27
C LEU A 59 -11.96 -16.71 -18.67
N PRO A 60 -12.04 -15.88 -19.73
CA PRO A 60 -10.98 -14.92 -20.03
C PRO A 60 -10.75 -13.95 -18.86
N MET A 61 -9.48 -13.64 -18.55
CA MET A 61 -9.16 -12.73 -17.43
C MET A 61 -9.77 -11.34 -17.58
N TYR A 62 -9.85 -10.82 -18.80
CA TYR A 62 -10.31 -9.46 -19.07
C TYR A 62 -11.82 -9.25 -18.85
N ASP A 63 -12.61 -10.34 -18.75
CA ASP A 63 -14.05 -10.28 -18.54
C ASP A 63 -14.44 -10.36 -17.04
N GLN A 64 -13.47 -10.53 -16.15
CA GLN A 64 -13.71 -10.80 -14.72
C GLN A 64 -13.51 -9.58 -13.80
N GLY A 65 -13.19 -8.41 -14.36
CA GLY A 65 -12.97 -7.19 -13.56
C GLY A 65 -11.71 -7.23 -12.70
N LEU A 66 -10.72 -8.03 -13.08
CA LEU A 66 -9.44 -8.16 -12.38
C LEU A 66 -8.50 -7.01 -12.73
N VAL A 67 -7.67 -6.60 -11.78
CA VAL A 67 -6.62 -5.60 -12.00
C VAL A 67 -5.24 -6.20 -11.71
N LEU A 68 -5.03 -6.79 -10.55
CA LEU A 68 -3.71 -7.24 -10.08
C LEU A 68 -3.26 -8.56 -10.71
N ILE A 69 -4.15 -9.55 -10.83
CA ILE A 69 -3.82 -10.84 -11.46
C ILE A 69 -3.35 -10.67 -12.91
N PRO A 70 -4.00 -9.85 -13.76
CA PRO A 70 -3.49 -9.55 -15.09
C PRO A 70 -2.10 -8.92 -15.12
N HIS A 71 -1.76 -8.06 -14.14
CA HIS A 71 -0.41 -7.50 -14.03
C HIS A 71 0.62 -8.59 -13.70
N LEU A 72 0.32 -9.47 -12.74
CA LEU A 72 1.18 -10.61 -12.40
C LEU A 72 1.33 -11.58 -13.58
N ALA A 73 0.26 -11.81 -14.33
CA ALA A 73 0.28 -12.62 -15.54
C ALA A 73 1.17 -12.02 -16.63
N ALA A 74 1.14 -10.69 -16.81
CA ALA A 74 2.01 -9.98 -17.76
C ALA A 74 3.50 -10.09 -17.37
N GLU A 75 3.81 -10.21 -16.08
CA GLU A 75 5.16 -10.48 -15.57
C GLU A 75 5.58 -11.96 -15.68
N GLY A 76 4.66 -12.84 -16.08
CA GLY A 76 4.90 -14.28 -16.26
C GLY A 76 4.59 -15.13 -15.03
N PHE A 77 4.00 -14.58 -13.97
CA PHE A 77 3.62 -15.37 -12.81
C PHE A 77 2.38 -16.22 -13.10
N GLY A 78 2.52 -17.54 -12.95
CA GLY A 78 1.41 -18.48 -13.04
C GLY A 78 0.92 -18.76 -14.46
N ILE A 79 1.61 -18.24 -15.48
CA ILE A 79 1.23 -18.34 -16.90
C ILE A 79 2.10 -19.36 -17.64
N GLY A 80 1.44 -20.22 -18.42
CA GLY A 80 2.06 -21.15 -19.35
C GLY A 80 1.97 -20.68 -20.81
N PRO A 81 2.34 -21.55 -21.78
CA PRO A 81 2.25 -21.23 -23.20
C PRO A 81 0.85 -20.77 -23.62
N GLY A 82 0.78 -19.75 -24.47
CA GLY A 82 -0.49 -19.21 -24.97
C GLY A 82 -1.28 -18.35 -23.97
N GLY A 83 -0.69 -17.95 -22.85
CA GLY A 83 -1.36 -17.09 -21.87
C GLY A 83 -2.29 -17.85 -20.92
N VAL A 84 -2.20 -19.18 -20.88
CA VAL A 84 -3.04 -20.04 -20.04
C VAL A 84 -2.54 -20.01 -18.59
N VAL A 85 -3.46 -19.82 -17.64
CA VAL A 85 -3.11 -19.94 -16.21
C VAL A 85 -2.87 -21.39 -15.86
N THR A 86 -1.69 -21.67 -15.32
CA THR A 86 -1.26 -23.02 -14.93
C THR A 86 -1.05 -23.17 -13.43
N ASN A 87 -0.85 -22.06 -12.71
CA ASN A 87 -0.62 -22.09 -11.26
C ASN A 87 -1.13 -20.80 -10.59
N THR A 88 -2.26 -20.89 -9.88
CA THR A 88 -2.84 -19.76 -9.12
C THR A 88 -2.26 -19.60 -7.73
N PHE A 89 -1.50 -20.58 -7.22
CA PHE A 89 -0.90 -20.50 -5.89
C PHE A 89 0.13 -19.36 -5.79
N VAL A 90 0.82 -19.06 -6.90
CA VAL A 90 1.79 -17.97 -6.94
C VAL A 90 1.16 -16.60 -6.66
N TYR A 91 -0.11 -16.38 -7.02
CA TYR A 91 -0.82 -15.15 -6.71
C TYR A 91 -1.06 -15.01 -5.20
N THR A 92 -1.40 -16.12 -4.52
CA THR A 92 -1.47 -16.16 -3.05
C THR A 92 -0.10 -15.89 -2.42
N GLN A 93 0.99 -16.43 -2.97
CA GLN A 93 2.33 -16.16 -2.45
C GLN A 93 2.70 -14.68 -2.56
N VAL A 94 2.42 -14.06 -3.72
CA VAL A 94 2.63 -12.62 -3.93
C VAL A 94 1.81 -11.79 -2.94
N GLY A 95 0.52 -12.12 -2.77
CA GLY A 95 -0.34 -11.44 -1.79
C GLY A 95 0.21 -11.54 -0.36
N ALA A 96 0.68 -12.73 0.04
CA ALA A 96 1.24 -12.96 1.37
C ALA A 96 2.54 -12.18 1.61
N ILE A 97 3.44 -12.12 0.62
CA ILE A 97 4.68 -11.33 0.70
C ILE A 97 4.34 -9.85 0.92
N HIS A 98 3.38 -9.31 0.15
CA HIS A 98 2.95 -7.92 0.29
C HIS A 98 2.32 -7.63 1.65
N MET A 99 1.52 -8.55 2.19
CA MET A 99 0.94 -8.40 3.53
C MET A 99 2.01 -8.36 4.62
N VAL A 100 2.96 -9.31 4.61
CA VAL A 100 4.04 -9.35 5.62
C VAL A 100 4.93 -8.10 5.51
N ALA A 101 5.34 -7.73 4.30
CA ALA A 101 6.14 -6.53 4.08
C ALA A 101 5.39 -5.26 4.52
N GLY A 102 4.10 -5.15 4.21
CA GLY A 102 3.25 -4.04 4.65
C GLY A 102 3.16 -3.92 6.17
N LEU A 103 2.98 -5.02 6.89
CA LEU A 103 2.96 -5.03 8.36
C LEU A 103 4.29 -4.57 8.96
N ILE A 104 5.42 -5.00 8.40
CA ILE A 104 6.75 -4.58 8.84
C ILE A 104 6.94 -3.07 8.62
N LEU A 105 6.53 -2.56 7.45
CA LEU A 105 6.60 -1.14 7.15
C LEU A 105 5.72 -0.32 8.09
N LEU A 106 4.48 -0.75 8.36
CA LEU A 106 3.60 -0.09 9.32
C LEU A 106 4.19 -0.06 10.75
N ALA A 107 4.84 -1.14 11.18
CA ALA A 107 5.56 -1.17 12.44
C ALA A 107 6.74 -0.17 12.45
N GLY A 108 7.49 -0.08 11.35
CA GLY A 108 8.54 0.92 11.16
C GLY A 108 8.01 2.36 11.21
N ALA A 109 6.87 2.62 10.58
CA ALA A 109 6.20 3.93 10.65
C ALA A 109 5.81 4.29 12.09
N TYR A 110 5.23 3.34 12.83
CA TYR A 110 4.92 3.54 14.25
C TYR A 110 6.16 3.82 15.09
N PHE A 111 7.27 3.13 14.81
CA PHE A 111 8.55 3.35 15.49
C PHE A 111 9.08 4.78 15.27
N HIS A 112 9.10 5.26 14.03
CA HIS A 112 9.60 6.60 13.69
C HIS A 112 8.65 7.75 14.06
N GLY A 113 7.35 7.46 14.26
CA GLY A 113 6.33 8.45 14.57
C GLY A 113 6.23 8.85 16.04
N LYS A 114 6.95 8.16 16.93
CA LYS A 114 7.08 8.49 18.35
C LYS A 114 8.04 9.65 18.54
#